data_AF-A0A938DTE4-F1
#
_entry.id   AF-A0A938DTE4-F1
#
_cell.length_a   1.000
_cell.length_b   1.000
_cell.length_c   1.000
_cell.angle_alpha   90.00
_cell.angle_beta   90.00
_cell.angle_gamma   90.00
#
_symmetry.space_group_name_H-M   'P 1'
#
loop_
_entity.id
_entity.type
_entity.pdbx_description
1 polymer ?
#
loop_
_entity_poly.entity_id
_entity_poly.type
_entity_poly.pdbx_seq_one_letter_code
_entity_poly.pdbx_strand_id
1 'polypeptide(L)'
;MATNGLAGEWAEMDTANVSDDAPTVALPAGFAELLDRSFAGVVGLVRRVSDPSRSDPASLRAAVDIAVEVFAWARIRNLGDTDAGLTRVVRRALDRSLPLLTRPAHLCPLPVDLVPADLLDADLLTPETVTAWSTVGLSSQELRTALNDVDRNARRVGLATLGAQLTLEDTSALLDLRGDEALDALAEVAEQLTAHRRSSLRPSARTGAS
;
A
#
# COMPACT_ATOMS: atom_id res chain seq x y z
N MET A 1 74.90 22.75 -1.53
CA MET A 1 73.86 23.32 -2.42
C MET A 1 72.69 22.35 -2.32
N ALA A 2 71.70 22.56 -1.45
CA ALA A 2 70.55 23.47 -1.64
C ALA A 2 69.99 23.28 -3.06
N THR A 3 68.79 22.72 -3.29
CA THR A 3 67.49 23.23 -2.82
C THR A 3 66.35 22.20 -3.01
N ASN A 4 65.40 22.21 -2.06
CA ASN A 4 63.93 22.17 -2.20
C ASN A 4 63.29 21.05 -3.04
N GLY A 5 62.39 20.19 -2.53
CA GLY A 5 61.40 20.38 -1.48
C GLY A 5 60.00 20.28 -2.09
N LEU A 6 59.52 19.06 -2.38
CA LEU A 6 58.14 18.77 -2.78
C LEU A 6 57.73 17.35 -2.31
N ALA A 7 57.98 17.06 -1.04
CA ALA A 7 57.52 15.83 -0.38
C ALA A 7 56.31 16.10 0.55
N GLY A 8 55.49 17.12 0.26
CA GLY A 8 54.44 17.56 1.16
C GLY A 8 53.33 18.36 0.50
N GLU A 9 52.70 17.83 -0.56
CA GLU A 9 51.63 18.56 -1.28
C GLU A 9 50.34 17.74 -1.53
N TRP A 10 50.14 16.63 -0.80
CA TRP A 10 48.86 15.88 -0.85
C TRP A 10 48.34 15.46 0.53
N ALA A 11 48.89 16.01 1.62
CA ALA A 11 48.50 15.66 3.00
C ALA A 11 47.82 16.81 3.78
N GLU A 12 47.50 17.93 3.13
CA GLU A 12 46.66 18.99 3.69
C GLU A 12 45.53 19.30 2.71
N MET A 13 44.65 18.31 2.48
CA MET A 13 43.30 18.65 2.01
C MET A 13 42.46 18.93 3.24
N ASP A 14 42.57 20.19 3.63
CA ASP A 14 41.72 20.99 4.49
C ASP A 14 40.39 20.33 4.85
N THR A 15 40.35 19.66 6.00
CA THR A 15 39.11 19.20 6.65
C THR A 15 38.41 20.34 7.40
N ALA A 16 38.90 21.59 7.29
CA ALA A 16 38.42 22.70 8.09
C ALA A 16 37.35 23.57 7.42
N ASN A 17 36.62 23.07 6.41
CA ASN A 17 35.54 23.86 5.80
C ASN A 17 34.27 23.08 5.43
N VAL A 18 33.91 22.06 6.22
CA VAL A 18 32.51 21.70 6.35
C VAL A 18 31.93 22.66 7.37
N SER A 19 31.30 23.73 6.88
CA SER A 19 30.52 24.64 7.70
C SER A 19 29.56 23.82 8.58
N ASP A 20 29.79 23.84 9.89
CA ASP A 20 28.91 23.29 10.94
C ASP A 20 27.57 24.08 11.01
N ASP A 21 27.42 25.09 10.15
CA ASP A 21 26.28 25.95 9.96
C ASP A 21 25.32 25.47 8.86
N ALA A 22 25.43 24.20 8.44
CA ALA A 22 24.31 23.57 7.75
C ALA A 22 23.14 23.57 8.75
N PRO A 23 22.01 24.24 8.46
CA PRO A 23 20.90 24.26 9.40
C PRO A 23 20.55 22.82 9.71
N THR A 24 20.80 22.39 10.95
CA THR A 24 20.32 21.11 11.44
C THR A 24 18.81 21.26 11.40
N VAL A 25 18.18 20.80 10.32
CA VAL A 25 16.74 20.85 10.19
C VAL A 25 16.20 19.93 11.27
N ALA A 26 15.87 20.52 12.42
CA ALA A 26 15.40 19.81 13.59
C ALA A 26 14.24 18.92 13.12
N LEU A 27 14.37 17.62 13.38
CA LEU A 27 13.29 16.69 13.06
C LEU A 27 12.08 17.06 13.93
N PRO A 28 10.85 16.90 13.39
CA PRO A 28 9.66 17.02 14.22
C PRO A 28 9.78 16.09 15.43
N ALA A 29 9.29 16.55 16.59
CA ALA A 29 9.34 15.74 17.80
C ALA A 29 8.68 14.37 17.59
N GLY A 30 9.36 13.30 17.97
CA GLY A 30 8.86 11.94 17.82
C GLY A 30 8.94 11.35 16.40
N PHE A 31 9.44 12.09 15.40
CA PHE A 31 9.49 11.60 14.02
C PHE A 31 10.51 10.47 13.84
N ALA A 32 11.68 10.59 14.48
CA ALA A 32 12.73 9.57 14.38
C ALA A 32 12.24 8.24 14.96
N GLU A 33 11.57 8.29 16.11
CA GLU A 33 10.95 7.15 16.78
C GLU A 33 9.85 6.53 15.92
N LEU A 34 9.00 7.34 15.28
CA LEU A 34 7.99 6.86 14.35
C LEU A 34 8.62 6.13 13.16
N LEU A 35 9.67 6.70 12.55
CA LEU A 35 10.40 6.11 11.44
C LEU A 35 11.00 4.76 11.85
N ASP A 36 11.77 4.74 12.94
CA ASP A 36 12.43 3.53 13.43
C ASP A 36 11.44 2.42 13.77
N ARG A 37 10.31 2.75 14.39
CA ARG A 37 9.27 1.79 14.78
C ARG A 37 8.53 1.20 13.58
N SER A 38 8.24 2.00 12.56
CA SER A 38 7.22 1.65 11.55
C SER A 38 7.72 1.48 10.13
N PHE A 39 8.94 1.93 9.79
CA PHE A 39 9.45 1.87 8.42
C PHE A 39 9.43 0.47 7.82
N ALA A 40 9.98 -0.52 8.54
CA ALA A 40 9.99 -1.91 8.08
C ALA A 40 8.58 -2.49 7.92
N GLY A 41 7.66 -2.14 8.82
CA GLY A 41 6.25 -2.54 8.76
C GLY A 41 5.54 -1.97 7.53
N VAL A 42 5.76 -0.69 7.22
CA VAL A 42 5.21 -0.02 6.03
C VAL A 42 5.76 -0.64 4.75
N VAL A 43 7.07 -0.88 4.67
CA VAL A 43 7.68 -1.59 3.51
C VAL A 43 7.06 -2.98 3.35
N GLY A 44 6.93 -3.74 4.44
CA GLY A 44 6.32 -5.07 4.42
C GLY A 44 4.85 -5.06 4.00
N LEU A 45 4.07 -4.07 4.43
CA LEU A 45 2.69 -3.86 4.01
C LEU A 45 2.59 -3.57 2.51
N VAL A 46 3.33 -2.56 2.03
CA VAL A 46 3.30 -2.14 0.62
C VAL A 46 3.77 -3.26 -0.29
N ARG A 47 4.81 -4.00 0.11
CA ARG A 47 5.31 -5.15 -0.66
C ARG A 47 4.27 -6.26 -0.78
N ARG A 48 3.50 -6.54 0.29
CA ARG A 48 2.43 -7.55 0.22
C ARG A 48 1.36 -7.19 -0.79
N VAL A 49 1.03 -5.90 -0.95
CA VAL A 49 0.04 -5.45 -1.96
C VAL A 49 0.50 -5.78 -3.39
N SER A 50 1.80 -5.77 -3.68
CA SER A 50 2.31 -5.97 -5.04
C SER A 50 2.72 -7.42 -5.34
N ASP A 51 3.24 -8.10 -4.32
CA ASP A 51 3.83 -9.44 -4.42
C ASP A 51 3.59 -10.16 -3.08
N PRO A 52 2.38 -10.71 -2.86
CA PRO A 52 2.03 -11.37 -1.60
C PRO A 52 2.96 -12.53 -1.25
N SER A 53 3.42 -13.28 -2.26
CA SER A 53 4.37 -14.40 -2.10
C SER A 53 5.81 -13.96 -1.85
N ARG A 54 6.11 -12.65 -1.97
CA ARG A 54 7.45 -12.05 -1.79
C ARG A 54 8.52 -12.67 -2.69
N SER A 55 8.09 -13.11 -3.86
CA SER A 55 8.91 -13.84 -4.83
C SER A 55 9.75 -12.94 -5.72
N ASP A 56 9.32 -11.69 -5.94
CA ASP A 56 9.97 -10.73 -6.80
C ASP A 56 10.89 -9.80 -5.98
N PRO A 57 12.20 -9.69 -6.29
CA PRO A 57 13.08 -8.70 -5.69
C PRO A 57 12.71 -7.25 -6.03
N ALA A 58 12.11 -6.99 -7.21
CA ALA A 58 11.73 -5.64 -7.63
C ALA A 58 10.58 -5.08 -6.79
N SER A 59 9.72 -5.95 -6.23
CA SER A 59 8.63 -5.58 -5.34
C SER A 59 9.13 -4.91 -4.06
N LEU A 60 10.29 -5.35 -3.53
CA LEU A 60 10.91 -4.74 -2.35
C LEU A 60 11.35 -3.30 -2.64
N ARG A 61 11.99 -3.08 -3.80
CA ARG A 61 12.46 -1.75 -4.18
C ARG A 61 11.30 -0.75 -4.29
N ALA A 62 10.23 -1.14 -4.99
CA ALA A 62 9.04 -0.30 -5.11
C ALA A 62 8.39 0.01 -3.76
N ALA A 63 8.36 -0.97 -2.85
CA ALA A 63 7.84 -0.78 -1.50
C ALA A 63 8.70 0.17 -0.66
N VAL A 64 10.02 0.08 -0.78
CA VAL A 64 10.96 1.02 -0.13
C VAL A 64 10.77 2.44 -0.67
N ASP A 65 10.67 2.61 -1.99
CA ASP A 65 10.47 3.94 -2.60
C ASP A 65 9.18 4.61 -2.10
N ILE A 66 8.09 3.85 -2.01
CA ILE A 66 6.82 4.34 -1.43
C ILE A 66 6.99 4.66 0.06
N ALA A 67 7.65 3.80 0.84
CA ALA A 67 7.87 4.06 2.26
C ALA A 67 8.65 5.36 2.44
N VAL A 68 9.75 5.56 1.71
CA VAL A 68 10.53 6.81 1.72
C VAL A 68 9.66 8.02 1.38
N GLU A 69 8.83 7.92 0.34
CA GLU A 69 7.89 8.99 -0.02
C GLU A 69 6.89 9.29 1.11
N VAL A 70 6.33 8.26 1.73
CA VAL A 70 5.37 8.38 2.84
C VAL A 70 6.03 9.02 4.06
N PHE A 71 7.25 8.64 4.42
CA PHE A 71 7.95 9.22 5.58
C PHE A 71 8.48 10.63 5.30
N ALA A 72 8.86 10.94 4.05
CA ALA A 72 9.14 12.31 3.64
C ALA A 72 7.89 13.19 3.80
N TRP A 73 6.72 12.70 3.37
CA TRP A 73 5.44 13.36 3.60
C TRP A 73 5.12 13.50 5.11
N ALA A 74 5.33 12.45 5.90
CA ALA A 74 5.07 12.44 7.34
C ALA A 74 5.94 13.49 8.07
N ARG A 75 7.21 13.61 7.67
CA ARG A 75 8.13 14.66 8.16
C ARG A 75 7.59 16.06 7.86
N ILE A 76 7.18 16.32 6.62
CA ILE A 76 6.60 17.63 6.21
C ILE A 76 5.31 17.92 7.00
N ARG A 77 4.55 16.88 7.35
CA ARG A 77 3.32 17.00 8.14
C ARG A 77 3.54 17.00 9.64
N ASN A 78 4.79 17.02 10.11
CA ASN A 78 5.17 16.99 11.52
C ASN A 78 4.49 15.85 12.29
N LEU A 79 4.40 14.66 11.69
CA LEU A 79 3.88 13.48 12.40
C LEU A 79 4.96 12.95 13.35
N GLY A 80 4.55 12.66 14.59
CA GLY A 80 5.38 12.02 15.61
C GLY A 80 4.85 10.63 15.99
N ASP A 81 5.61 9.94 16.84
CA ASP A 81 5.33 8.57 17.25
C ASP A 81 4.08 8.46 18.15
N THR A 82 2.94 8.32 17.49
CA THR A 82 1.61 8.19 18.10
C THR A 82 0.78 7.24 17.25
N ASP A 83 -0.27 6.65 17.81
CA ASP A 83 -1.15 5.75 17.05
C ASP A 83 -1.82 6.51 15.90
N ALA A 84 -2.30 7.74 16.13
CA ALA A 84 -2.85 8.58 15.07
C ALA A 84 -1.83 8.93 13.97
N GLY A 85 -0.56 9.14 14.34
CA GLY A 85 0.53 9.35 13.40
C GLY A 85 0.81 8.11 12.55
N LEU A 86 0.88 6.94 13.19
CA LEU A 86 1.06 5.65 12.55
C LEU A 86 -0.10 5.33 11.59
N THR A 87 -1.35 5.47 12.03
CA THR A 87 -2.53 5.27 11.18
C THR A 87 -2.51 6.17 9.96
N ARG A 88 -2.06 7.44 10.09
CA ARG A 88 -1.91 8.36 8.95
C ARG A 88 -0.84 7.90 7.96
N VAL A 89 0.31 7.44 8.46
CA VAL A 89 1.39 6.86 7.64
C VAL A 89 0.89 5.62 6.89
N VAL A 90 0.23 4.70 7.58
CA VAL A 90 -0.29 3.47 6.96
C VAL A 90 -1.37 3.76 5.92
N ARG A 91 -2.36 4.58 6.26
CA ARG A 91 -3.42 5.01 5.31
C ARG A 91 -2.81 5.65 4.07
N ARG A 92 -1.74 6.44 4.22
CA ARG A 92 -1.01 7.05 3.10
C ARG A 92 -0.24 6.02 2.28
N ALA A 93 0.39 5.04 2.93
CA ALA A 93 1.10 3.97 2.25
C ALA A 93 0.16 3.10 1.40
N LEU A 94 -1.02 2.77 1.91
CA LEU A 94 -2.07 2.07 1.15
C LEU A 94 -2.55 2.92 -0.04
N ASP A 95 -2.82 4.21 0.14
CA ASP A 95 -3.21 5.08 -0.98
C ASP A 95 -2.14 5.05 -2.11
N ARG A 96 -0.86 4.92 -1.74
CA ARG A 96 0.28 4.88 -2.67
C ARG A 96 0.55 3.50 -3.26
N SER A 97 0.01 2.43 -2.69
CA SER A 97 0.21 1.06 -3.17
C SER A 97 -0.76 0.65 -4.28
N LEU A 98 -1.89 1.36 -4.45
CA LEU A 98 -2.89 1.04 -5.49
C LEU A 98 -2.29 0.79 -6.89
N PRO A 99 -1.33 1.59 -7.39
CA PRO A 99 -0.76 1.35 -8.72
C PRO A 99 -0.01 0.01 -8.83
N LEU A 100 0.52 -0.49 -7.71
CA LEU A 100 1.35 -1.69 -7.66
C LEU A 100 0.59 -2.99 -7.93
N LEU A 101 -0.74 -3.00 -7.81
CA LEU A 101 -1.58 -4.14 -8.14
C LEU A 101 -1.49 -4.58 -9.61
N THR A 102 -0.76 -3.86 -10.47
CA THR A 102 -0.68 -4.17 -11.90
C THR A 102 0.36 -5.20 -12.29
N ARG A 103 1.51 -5.29 -11.60
CA ARG A 103 2.61 -6.18 -12.00
C ARG A 103 3.52 -6.59 -10.82
N PRO A 104 3.88 -7.88 -10.70
CA PRO A 104 3.29 -9.01 -11.43
C PRO A 104 1.82 -9.23 -11.04
N ALA A 105 1.02 -9.72 -11.98
CA ALA A 105 -0.37 -10.07 -11.69
C ALA A 105 -0.39 -11.22 -10.66
N HIS A 106 -1.21 -11.08 -9.64
CA HIS A 106 -1.41 -12.09 -8.62
C HIS A 106 -2.90 -12.21 -8.28
N LEU A 107 -3.22 -13.21 -7.46
CA LEU A 107 -4.58 -13.47 -7.03
C LEU A 107 -4.80 -12.88 -5.63
N CYS A 108 -5.97 -12.29 -5.45
CA CYS A 108 -6.46 -11.63 -4.26
C CYS A 108 -7.65 -12.44 -3.73
N PRO A 109 -7.41 -13.50 -2.93
CA PRO A 109 -8.47 -14.28 -2.32
C PRO A 109 -9.18 -13.49 -1.22
N LEU A 110 -10.36 -13.95 -0.79
CA LEU A 110 -10.94 -13.48 0.46
C LEU A 110 -10.02 -13.82 1.65
N PRO A 111 -10.05 -12.99 2.71
CA PRO A 111 -9.56 -13.40 4.02
C PRO A 111 -10.15 -14.76 4.43
N VAL A 112 -9.35 -15.58 5.10
CA VAL A 112 -9.70 -16.97 5.45
C VAL A 112 -10.91 -17.10 6.39
N ASP A 113 -11.22 -16.01 7.09
CA ASP A 113 -12.33 -15.83 8.02
C ASP A 113 -13.63 -15.37 7.35
N LEU A 114 -13.60 -15.09 6.04
CA LEU A 114 -14.75 -14.61 5.28
C LEU A 114 -15.20 -15.58 4.21
N VAL A 115 -16.53 -15.66 4.06
CA VAL A 115 -17.18 -16.26 2.90
C VAL A 115 -17.88 -15.19 2.07
N PRO A 116 -18.14 -15.42 0.77
CA PRO A 116 -18.82 -14.43 -0.07
C PRO A 116 -20.17 -13.97 0.48
N ALA A 117 -20.87 -14.84 1.22
CA ALA A 117 -22.17 -14.54 1.83
C ALA A 117 -22.10 -13.54 2.98
N ASP A 118 -20.92 -13.27 3.54
CA ASP A 118 -20.74 -12.24 4.56
C ASP A 118 -20.68 -10.83 3.94
N LEU A 119 -20.42 -10.73 2.63
CA LEU A 119 -20.14 -9.47 1.93
C LEU A 119 -21.20 -9.09 0.90
N LEU A 120 -21.99 -10.05 0.43
CA LEU A 120 -22.90 -9.86 -0.70
C LEU A 120 -24.28 -10.42 -0.39
N ASP A 121 -25.30 -9.66 -0.77
CA ASP A 121 -26.68 -10.11 -0.75
C ASP A 121 -26.90 -11.36 -1.62
N ALA A 122 -27.90 -12.17 -1.24
CA ALA A 122 -28.18 -13.45 -1.87
C ALA A 122 -28.49 -13.36 -3.39
N ASP A 123 -29.03 -12.22 -3.85
CA ASP A 123 -29.29 -11.96 -5.26
C ASP A 123 -28.01 -11.62 -6.06
N LEU A 124 -26.94 -11.19 -5.39
CA LEU A 124 -25.64 -10.93 -5.98
C LEU A 124 -24.75 -12.18 -6.04
N LEU A 125 -25.04 -13.21 -5.23
CA LEU A 125 -24.29 -14.46 -5.10
C LEU A 125 -24.60 -15.47 -6.20
N THR A 126 -24.14 -15.20 -7.42
CA THR A 126 -24.16 -16.21 -8.50
C THR A 126 -23.14 -17.34 -8.22
N PRO A 127 -23.33 -18.55 -8.76
CA PRO A 127 -22.35 -19.64 -8.63
C PRO A 127 -20.94 -19.25 -9.12
N GLU A 128 -20.87 -18.40 -10.15
CA GLU A 128 -19.61 -17.86 -10.68
C GLU A 128 -18.94 -16.92 -9.68
N THR A 129 -19.70 -16.00 -9.07
CA THR A 129 -19.23 -15.12 -8.00
C THR A 129 -18.67 -15.96 -6.85
N VAL A 130 -19.47 -16.87 -6.31
CA VAL A 130 -19.08 -17.74 -5.18
C VAL A 130 -17.80 -18.51 -5.50
N THR A 131 -17.72 -19.13 -6.69
CA THR A 131 -16.55 -19.90 -7.10
C THR A 131 -15.30 -19.03 -7.15
N ALA A 132 -15.37 -17.87 -7.81
CA ALA A 132 -14.20 -17.02 -8.00
C ALA A 132 -13.60 -16.51 -6.69
N TRP A 133 -14.46 -16.09 -5.76
CA TRP A 133 -14.01 -15.61 -4.45
C TRP A 133 -13.53 -16.75 -3.54
N SER A 134 -14.14 -17.94 -3.61
CA SER A 134 -13.89 -19.03 -2.65
C SER A 134 -12.76 -19.99 -3.03
N THR A 135 -12.34 -20.05 -4.30
CA THR A 135 -11.37 -21.07 -4.76
C THR A 135 -10.02 -20.52 -5.18
N VAL A 136 -10.02 -19.46 -5.98
CA VAL A 136 -8.79 -18.97 -6.65
C VAL A 136 -8.46 -17.54 -6.23
N GLY A 137 -9.46 -16.73 -5.89
CA GLY A 137 -9.29 -15.30 -5.68
C GLY A 137 -9.36 -14.51 -6.98
N LEU A 138 -9.53 -13.20 -6.85
CA LEU A 138 -9.70 -12.29 -7.97
C LEU A 138 -8.34 -11.82 -8.49
N SER A 139 -8.24 -11.47 -9.77
CA SER A 139 -6.97 -10.92 -10.27
C SER A 139 -6.69 -9.54 -9.65
N SER A 140 -5.43 -9.24 -9.37
CA SER A 140 -4.99 -7.94 -8.84
C SER A 140 -5.36 -6.77 -9.77
N GLN A 141 -5.45 -7.02 -11.08
CA GLN A 141 -5.91 -6.03 -12.08
C GLN A 141 -7.41 -5.72 -11.94
N GLU A 142 -8.22 -6.75 -11.71
CA GLU A 142 -9.65 -6.60 -11.47
C GLU A 142 -9.90 -5.87 -10.15
N LEU A 143 -9.18 -6.26 -9.09
CA LEU A 143 -9.19 -5.55 -7.81
C LEU A 143 -8.83 -4.07 -7.99
N ARG A 144 -7.74 -3.76 -8.70
CA ARG A 144 -7.36 -2.36 -8.96
C ARG A 144 -8.48 -1.59 -9.64
N THR A 145 -9.14 -2.18 -10.63
CA THR A 145 -10.23 -1.51 -11.37
C THR A 145 -11.35 -1.14 -10.40
N ALA A 146 -11.85 -2.09 -9.63
CA ALA A 146 -12.91 -1.85 -8.65
C ALA A 146 -12.51 -0.81 -7.59
N LEU A 147 -11.28 -0.89 -7.09
CA LEU A 147 -10.78 0.05 -6.07
C LEU A 147 -10.71 1.51 -6.55
N ASN A 148 -10.67 1.77 -7.85
CA ASN A 148 -10.73 3.15 -8.36
C ASN A 148 -12.12 3.78 -8.21
N ASP A 149 -13.16 2.95 -8.19
CA ASP A 149 -14.56 3.39 -8.25
C ASP A 149 -15.26 3.39 -6.88
N VAL A 150 -14.61 2.85 -5.84
CA VAL A 150 -15.06 2.94 -4.44
C VAL A 150 -14.47 4.17 -3.73
N ASP A 151 -15.05 4.49 -2.59
CA ASP A 151 -14.55 5.57 -1.75
C ASP A 151 -13.13 5.31 -1.22
N ARG A 152 -12.50 6.34 -0.63
CA ARG A 152 -11.11 6.24 -0.17
C ARG A 152 -10.94 5.29 1.03
N ASN A 153 -11.96 5.12 1.86
CA ASN A 153 -11.92 4.23 3.01
C ASN A 153 -12.05 2.76 2.57
N ALA A 154 -13.09 2.45 1.80
CA ALA A 154 -13.31 1.17 1.13
C ALA A 154 -12.07 0.74 0.33
N ARG A 155 -11.46 1.68 -0.40
CA ARG A 155 -10.20 1.43 -1.10
C ARG A 155 -9.07 0.94 -0.18
N ARG A 156 -8.89 1.59 0.97
CA ARG A 156 -7.81 1.23 1.91
C ARG A 156 -8.08 -0.11 2.56
N VAL A 157 -9.34 -0.36 2.93
CA VAL A 157 -9.78 -1.65 3.47
C VAL A 157 -9.51 -2.74 2.42
N GLY A 158 -9.99 -2.59 1.19
CA GLY A 158 -9.75 -3.56 0.12
C GLY A 158 -8.27 -3.77 -0.22
N LEU A 159 -7.42 -2.74 -0.14
CA LEU A 159 -5.98 -2.89 -0.29
C LEU A 159 -5.34 -3.64 0.87
N ALA A 160 -5.80 -3.43 2.10
CA ALA A 160 -5.30 -4.11 3.28
C ALA A 160 -5.75 -5.58 3.31
N THR A 161 -7.03 -5.85 3.07
CA THR A 161 -7.60 -7.20 3.13
C THR A 161 -7.27 -8.01 1.89
N LEU A 162 -7.67 -7.56 0.70
CA LEU A 162 -7.56 -8.33 -0.54
C LEU A 162 -6.17 -8.17 -1.18
N GLY A 163 -5.58 -6.98 -1.10
CA GLY A 163 -4.24 -6.71 -1.62
C GLY A 163 -3.14 -7.28 -0.72
N ALA A 164 -3.11 -6.88 0.54
CA ALA A 164 -2.06 -7.26 1.49
C ALA A 164 -2.36 -8.54 2.30
N GLN A 165 -3.52 -9.17 2.08
CA GLN A 165 -3.94 -10.43 2.73
C GLN A 165 -3.98 -10.33 4.27
N LEU A 166 -4.48 -9.21 4.78
CA LEU A 166 -4.77 -9.05 6.20
C LEU A 166 -6.18 -9.56 6.53
N THR A 167 -6.37 -10.05 7.75
CA THR A 167 -7.72 -10.34 8.27
C THR A 167 -8.52 -9.05 8.45
N LEU A 168 -9.83 -9.16 8.63
CA LEU A 168 -10.66 -7.99 8.98
C LEU A 168 -10.25 -7.39 10.33
N GLU A 169 -9.90 -8.23 11.31
CA GLU A 169 -9.43 -7.79 12.62
C GLU A 169 -8.15 -6.97 12.51
N ASP A 170 -7.14 -7.51 11.81
CA ASP A 170 -5.86 -6.81 11.59
C ASP A 170 -6.07 -5.52 10.82
N THR A 171 -6.94 -5.53 9.80
CA THR A 171 -7.26 -4.33 9.01
C THR A 171 -7.95 -3.27 9.86
N SER A 172 -8.88 -3.67 10.72
CA SER A 172 -9.60 -2.75 11.61
C SER A 172 -8.65 -2.10 12.60
N ALA A 173 -7.79 -2.90 13.24
CA ALA A 173 -6.77 -2.40 14.16
C ALA A 173 -5.77 -1.47 13.45
N LEU A 174 -5.30 -1.88 12.26
CA LEU A 174 -4.32 -1.12 11.48
C LEU A 174 -4.86 0.24 11.00
N LEU A 175 -6.14 0.29 10.65
CA LEU A 175 -6.79 1.47 10.10
C LEU A 175 -7.55 2.29 11.15
N ASP A 176 -7.54 1.90 12.43
CA ASP A 176 -8.32 2.52 13.50
C ASP A 176 -9.81 2.62 13.13
N LEU A 177 -10.38 1.48 12.73
CA LEU A 177 -11.79 1.32 12.39
C LEU A 177 -12.56 0.71 13.55
N ARG A 178 -13.87 0.99 13.62
CA ARG A 178 -14.73 0.57 14.74
C ARG A 178 -15.92 -0.27 14.27
N GLY A 179 -16.33 -1.22 15.10
CA GLY A 179 -17.50 -2.06 14.83
C GLY A 179 -17.38 -2.74 13.46
N ASP A 180 -18.43 -2.60 12.65
CA ASP A 180 -18.55 -3.27 11.36
C ASP A 180 -17.97 -2.43 10.19
N GLU A 181 -17.30 -1.30 10.46
CA GLU A 181 -16.78 -0.38 9.43
C GLU A 181 -15.87 -1.06 8.39
N ALA A 182 -15.05 -2.03 8.83
CA ALA A 182 -14.18 -2.76 7.90
C ALA A 182 -14.97 -3.77 7.03
N LEU A 183 -16.02 -4.37 7.59
CA LEU A 183 -16.89 -5.30 6.86
C LEU A 183 -17.72 -4.54 5.83
N ASP A 184 -18.36 -3.44 6.23
CA ASP A 184 -19.16 -2.58 5.34
C ASP A 184 -18.33 -2.03 4.18
N ALA A 185 -17.13 -1.54 4.48
CA ALA A 185 -16.18 -1.03 3.50
C ALA A 185 -15.70 -2.13 2.53
N LEU A 186 -15.56 -3.37 3.01
CA LEU A 186 -15.20 -4.51 2.16
C LEU A 186 -16.39 -5.00 1.32
N ALA A 187 -17.61 -4.92 1.85
CA ALA A 187 -18.83 -5.22 1.11
C ALA A 187 -19.00 -4.27 -0.10
N GLU A 188 -18.75 -2.97 0.07
CA GLU A 188 -18.74 -1.99 -1.03
C GLU A 188 -17.74 -2.40 -2.14
N VAL A 189 -16.53 -2.82 -1.76
CA VAL A 189 -15.53 -3.33 -2.72
C VAL A 189 -16.03 -4.59 -3.42
N ALA A 190 -16.67 -5.51 -2.70
CA ALA A 190 -17.21 -6.75 -3.25
C ALA A 190 -18.36 -6.51 -4.24
N GLU A 191 -19.25 -5.56 -3.94
CA GLU A 191 -20.32 -5.13 -4.84
C GLU A 191 -19.74 -4.55 -6.13
N GLN A 192 -18.76 -3.65 -6.03
CA GLN A 192 -18.16 -3.00 -7.18
C GLN A 192 -17.42 -4.01 -8.08
N LEU A 193 -16.70 -4.95 -7.48
CA LEU A 193 -16.10 -6.09 -8.20
C LEU A 193 -17.13 -6.90 -8.96
N THR A 194 -18.26 -7.22 -8.31
CA THR A 194 -19.35 -7.98 -8.93
C THR A 194 -20.02 -7.20 -10.06
N ALA A 195 -20.20 -5.88 -9.90
CA ALA A 195 -20.75 -5.00 -10.94
C ALA A 195 -19.84 -4.91 -12.18
N HIS A 196 -18.53 -4.80 -11.99
CA HIS A 196 -17.56 -4.78 -13.10
C HIS A 196 -17.57 -6.09 -13.90
N ARG A 197 -17.68 -7.23 -13.22
CA ARG A 197 -17.79 -8.55 -13.89
C ARG A 197 -19.02 -8.65 -14.77
N ARG A 198 -20.19 -8.30 -14.23
CA ARG A 198 -21.44 -8.29 -15.00
C ARG A 198 -21.36 -7.38 -16.22
N SER A 199 -20.71 -6.23 -16.08
CA SER A 199 -20.53 -5.28 -17.18
C SER A 199 -19.59 -5.84 -18.26
N SER A 200 -18.54 -6.56 -17.86
CA SER A 200 -17.59 -7.21 -18.77
C SER A 200 -18.19 -8.41 -19.50
N LEU A 201 -19.11 -9.13 -18.86
CA LEU A 201 -19.85 -10.26 -19.42
C LEU A 201 -21.04 -9.86 -20.31
N ARG A 202 -21.32 -8.56 -20.47
CA ARG A 202 -22.28 -8.03 -21.45
C ARG A 202 -21.52 -7.56 -22.71
N PRO A 203 -21.05 -8.44 -23.61
CA PRO A 203 -20.54 -8.00 -24.89
C PRO A 203 -21.70 -7.41 -25.72
N SER A 204 -21.54 -6.15 -26.13
CA SER A 204 -22.05 -5.52 -27.35
C SER A 204 -23.28 -6.16 -28.02
N ALA A 205 -24.46 -6.10 -27.40
CA ALA A 205 -25.73 -6.32 -28.10
C ALA A 205 -26.15 -5.12 -29.00
N ARG A 206 -25.18 -4.32 -29.47
CA ARG A 206 -25.41 -3.09 -30.26
C ARG A 206 -24.30 -2.86 -31.31
N THR A 207 -24.10 -3.83 -32.20
CA THR A 207 -23.55 -3.57 -33.54
C THR A 207 -23.91 -4.75 -34.46
N GLY A 208 -25.13 -4.72 -34.97
CA GLY A 208 -25.68 -5.76 -35.83
C GLY A 208 -27.10 -5.46 -36.29
N ALA A 209 -27.39 -4.20 -36.57
CA ALA A 209 -28.61 -3.80 -37.28
C ALA A 209 -28.28 -2.58 -38.13
N SER A 210 -27.77 -2.83 -39.33
CA SER A 210 -27.87 -1.99 -40.54
C SER A 210 -27.42 -2.84 -41.71
#